data_AF-I7J1L1-F1
#
_entry.id   AF-I7J1L1-F1
#
_cell.length_a   1.000
_cell.length_b   1.000
_cell.length_c   1.000
_cell.angle_alpha   90.00
_cell.angle_beta   90.00
_cell.angle_gamma   90.00
#
_symmetry.space_group_name_H-M   'P 1'
#
loop_
_entity.id
_entity.type
_entity.pdbx_description
1 polymer ?
#
loop_
_entity_poly.entity_id
_entity_poly.type
_entity_poly.pdbx_seq_one_letter_code
_entity_poly.pdbx_strand_id
1 'polypeptide(L)'
;MQIVLQNPQKPLVKKPSLKRRLGQGMTEYIIIVALVSVAAIAVYQLFGQVIRSQTAAMAKEIAGEDGTAQSKKAQTAAKKAESQTSAKSLKTFTGNAKQAGGR
;
A
#
# COMPACT_ATOMS: atom_id res chain seq x y z
N MET A 1 75.41 1.13 26.63
CA MET A 1 74.87 0.67 25.34
C MET A 1 73.48 0.10 25.61
N GLN A 2 72.44 0.93 25.55
CA GLN A 2 71.07 0.55 25.87
C GLN A 2 70.24 0.78 24.60
N ILE A 3 69.77 -0.32 24.01
CA ILE A 3 68.97 -0.31 22.79
C ILE A 3 67.55 0.09 23.20
N VAL A 4 67.13 1.28 22.79
CA VAL A 4 65.76 1.75 22.95
C VAL A 4 64.88 0.95 22.00
N LEU A 5 64.04 0.06 22.56
CA LEU A 5 62.96 -0.61 21.83
C LEU A 5 61.88 0.42 21.49
N GLN A 6 61.88 0.93 20.25
CA GLN A 6 60.75 1.65 19.71
C GLN A 6 59.60 0.66 19.46
N ASN A 7 58.53 0.77 20.24
CA ASN A 7 57.27 0.08 20.03
C ASN A 7 56.50 0.76 18.88
N PRO A 8 56.26 0.11 17.72
CA PRO A 8 55.56 0.73 16.62
C PRO A 8 54.06 0.83 16.93
N GLN A 9 53.55 2.06 17.10
CA GLN A 9 52.12 2.31 17.24
C GLN A 9 51.40 1.92 15.94
N LYS A 10 50.64 0.81 15.99
CA LYS A 10 49.83 0.32 14.86
C LYS A 10 48.67 1.30 14.62
N PRO A 11 48.48 1.85 13.40
CA PRO A 11 47.39 2.77 13.15
C PRO A 11 46.05 2.03 13.28
N LEU A 12 45.17 2.57 14.12
CA LEU A 12 43.83 2.04 14.33
C LEU A 12 42.99 2.35 13.08
N VAL A 13 42.74 1.33 12.25
CA VAL A 13 41.82 1.43 11.11
C VAL A 13 40.42 1.72 11.64
N LYS A 14 39.95 2.96 11.43
CA LYS A 14 38.63 3.42 11.84
C LYS A 14 37.57 2.76 10.93
N LYS A 15 36.93 1.69 11.42
CA LYS A 15 35.80 1.05 10.71
C LYS A 15 34.70 2.09 10.50
N PRO A 16 34.09 2.20 9.31
CA PRO A 16 32.98 3.13 9.10
C PRO A 16 31.86 2.75 10.05
N SER A 17 31.51 3.66 10.96
CA SER A 17 30.35 3.49 11.82
C SER A 17 29.12 3.64 10.93
N LEU A 18 28.41 2.53 10.69
CA LEU A 18 27.02 2.58 10.24
C LEU A 18 26.24 3.34 11.31
N LYS A 19 26.09 4.65 11.15
CA LYS A 19 25.21 5.47 11.97
C LYS A 19 23.82 4.86 11.80
N ARG A 20 23.39 4.05 12.77
CA ARG A 20 22.00 3.60 12.87
C ARG A 20 21.17 4.86 13.02
N ARG A 21 20.51 5.28 11.93
CA ARG A 21 19.52 6.35 11.96
C ARG A 21 18.34 5.82 12.78
N LEU A 22 18.39 6.04 14.10
CA LEU A 22 17.26 5.84 14.98
C LEU A 22 16.11 6.68 14.42
N GLY A 23 15.03 6.02 13.98
CA GLY A 23 13.88 6.66 13.33
C GLY A 23 13.80 6.55 11.80
N GLN A 24 14.83 6.04 11.10
CA GLN A 24 14.73 5.78 9.66
C GLN A 24 13.65 4.73 9.36
N GLY A 25 13.61 3.64 10.14
CA GLY A 25 12.58 2.60 9.97
C GLY A 25 11.15 3.06 10.28
N MET A 26 10.97 3.94 11.28
CA MET A 26 9.64 4.45 11.65
C MET A 26 9.09 5.40 10.59
N THR A 27 9.94 6.30 10.06
CA THR A 27 9.51 7.26 9.04
C THR A 27 9.21 6.55 7.72
N GLU A 28 10.04 5.58 7.34
CA GLU A 28 9.85 4.78 6.13
C GLU A 28 8.56 3.94 6.20
N TYR A 29 8.28 3.34 7.37
CA TYR A 29 7.03 2.61 7.59
C TYR A 29 5.81 3.54 7.47
N ILE A 30 5.85 4.72 8.09
CA ILE A 30 4.74 5.68 8.02
C ILE A 30 4.50 6.13 6.57
N ILE A 31 5.56 6.38 5.79
CA ILE A 31 5.43 6.77 4.37
C ILE A 31 4.81 5.63 3.56
N ILE A 32 5.29 4.39 3.69
CA ILE A 32 4.74 3.24 2.96
C ILE A 32 3.27 3.01 3.34
N VAL A 33 2.94 3.04 4.63
CA VAL A 33 1.56 2.90 5.12
C VAL A 33 0.66 4.00 4.59
N ALA A 34 1.13 5.26 4.57
CA ALA A 34 0.35 6.36 4.01
C ALA A 34 0.05 6.15 2.52
N LEU A 35 1.02 5.71 1.72
CA LEU A 35 0.84 5.45 0.29
C LEU A 35 -0.16 4.30 0.04
N VAL A 36 -0.03 3.19 0.77
CA VAL A 36 -0.97 2.05 0.67
C VAL A 36 -2.38 2.46 1.12
N SER A 37 -2.47 3.24 2.21
CA SER A 37 -3.76 3.67 2.76
C SER A 37 -4.53 4.55 1.78
N VAL A 38 -3.86 5.51 1.15
CA VAL A 38 -4.50 6.38 0.13
C VAL A 38 -4.94 5.56 -1.09
N ALA A 39 -4.13 4.59 -1.52
CA ALA A 39 -4.50 3.70 -2.64
C ALA A 39 -5.71 2.81 -2.31
N ALA A 40 -5.89 2.40 -1.05
CA ALA A 40 -6.91 1.43 -0.67
C ALA A 40 -8.33 2.00 -0.48
N ILE A 41 -8.49 3.33 -0.33
CA ILE A 41 -9.78 3.98 -0.02
C ILE A 41 -10.90 3.57 -0.99
N ALA A 42 -10.62 3.52 -2.30
CA ALA A 42 -11.63 3.19 -3.31
C ALA A 42 -11.97 1.69 -3.35
N VAL A 43 -10.99 0.84 -3.03
CA VAL A 43 -11.15 -0.62 -2.98
C VAL A 43 -12.10 -0.99 -1.85
N TYR A 44 -11.92 -0.41 -0.66
CA TYR A 44 -12.75 -0.73 0.51
C TYR A 44 -14.22 -0.35 0.33
N GLN A 45 -14.52 0.75 -0.36
CA GLN A 45 -15.91 1.15 -0.61
C GLN A 45 -16.64 0.15 -1.51
N LEU A 46 -16.04 -0.21 -2.65
CA LEU A 46 -16.68 -1.15 -3.59
C LEU A 46 -16.70 -2.58 -3.07
N PHE A 47 -15.60 -3.03 -2.45
CA PHE A 47 -15.52 -4.35 -1.84
C PHE A 47 -16.53 -4.51 -0.70
N GLY A 48 -16.67 -3.50 0.16
CA GLY A 48 -17.65 -3.50 1.25
C GLY A 48 -19.10 -3.59 0.75
N GLN A 49 -19.41 -2.98 -0.41
CA GLN A 49 -20.73 -3.10 -1.03
C GLN A 49 -21.01 -4.53 -1.52
N VAL A 50 -20.00 -5.22 -2.07
CA VAL A 50 -20.12 -6.61 -2.51
C VAL A 50 -20.33 -7.55 -1.32
N ILE A 51 -19.45 -7.49 -0.31
CA ILE A 51 -19.57 -8.34 0.90
C ILE A 51 -20.92 -8.12 1.58
N ARG A 52 -21.30 -6.87 1.85
CA ARG A 52 -22.59 -6.58 2.51
C ARG A 52 -23.77 -7.11 1.72
N SER A 53 -23.74 -7.01 0.40
CA SER A 53 -24.82 -7.51 -0.45
C SER A 53 -24.89 -9.04 -0.44
N GLN A 54 -23.75 -9.75 -0.47
CA GLN A 54 -23.72 -11.21 -0.36
C GLN A 54 -24.14 -11.69 1.04
N THR A 55 -23.66 -11.05 2.11
CA THR A 55 -24.10 -11.36 3.47
C THR A 55 -25.60 -11.14 3.63
N ALA A 56 -26.16 -10.08 3.03
CA ALA A 56 -27.60 -9.87 3.02
C ALA A 56 -28.36 -10.92 2.20
N ALA A 57 -27.82 -11.39 1.08
CA ALA A 57 -28.41 -12.49 0.31
C ALA A 57 -28.42 -13.79 1.12
N MET A 58 -27.30 -14.14 1.75
CA MET A 58 -27.19 -15.32 2.63
C MET A 58 -28.13 -15.22 3.83
N ALA A 59 -28.23 -14.05 4.47
CA ALA A 59 -29.14 -13.84 5.59
C ALA A 59 -30.62 -13.98 5.16
N LYS A 60 -30.98 -13.50 3.96
CA LYS A 60 -32.32 -13.67 3.37
C LYS A 60 -32.62 -15.15 3.12
N GLU A 61 -31.70 -15.88 2.49
CA GLU A 61 -31.88 -17.30 2.22
C GLU A 61 -31.99 -18.13 3.51
N ILE A 62 -31.18 -17.81 4.53
CA ILE A 62 -31.29 -18.45 5.86
C ILE A 62 -32.63 -18.12 6.53
N ALA A 63 -33.19 -16.93 6.30
CA ALA A 63 -34.51 -16.53 6.79
C ALA A 63 -35.67 -17.11 5.94
N GLY A 64 -35.39 -17.88 4.89
CA GLY A 64 -36.39 -18.44 3.98
C GLY A 64 -36.94 -17.45 2.96
N GLU A 65 -36.29 -16.29 2.79
CA GLU A 65 -36.65 -15.26 1.82
C GLU A 65 -35.74 -15.31 0.57
N ASP A 66 -36.24 -14.79 -0.55
CA ASP A 66 -35.48 -14.75 -1.81
C ASP A 66 -34.33 -13.72 -1.75
N GLY A 67 -33.09 -14.23 -1.81
CA GLY A 67 -31.85 -13.44 -1.84
C GLY A 67 -31.41 -12.97 -3.23
N THR A 68 -32.14 -13.29 -4.31
CA THR A 68 -31.71 -13.00 -5.69
C THR A 68 -31.50 -11.51 -5.98
N ALA A 69 -32.30 -10.62 -5.38
CA ALA A 69 -32.14 -9.18 -5.56
C ALA A 69 -30.80 -8.67 -4.98
N GLN A 70 -30.38 -9.22 -3.84
CA GLN A 70 -29.12 -8.90 -3.16
C GLN A 70 -27.93 -9.49 -3.93
N SER A 71 -28.09 -10.70 -4.48
CA SER A 71 -27.11 -11.30 -5.39
C SER A 71 -26.90 -10.48 -6.67
N LYS A 72 -27.99 -9.96 -7.28
CA LYS A 72 -27.88 -9.04 -8.43
C LYS A 72 -27.13 -7.75 -8.07
N LYS A 73 -27.42 -7.17 -6.90
CA LYS A 73 -26.68 -5.98 -6.40
C LYS A 73 -25.19 -6.27 -6.19
N ALA A 74 -24.84 -7.44 -5.65
CA ALA A 74 -23.45 -7.86 -5.50
C ALA A 74 -22.75 -7.99 -6.86
N GLN A 75 -23.40 -8.60 -7.85
CA GLN A 75 -22.85 -8.71 -9.22
C GLN A 75 -22.64 -7.34 -9.88
N THR A 76 -23.60 -6.42 -9.74
CA THR A 76 -23.44 -5.05 -10.27
C THR A 76 -22.28 -4.32 -9.59
N ALA A 77 -22.14 -4.45 -8.27
CA ALA A 77 -21.03 -3.85 -7.54
C ALA A 77 -19.68 -4.46 -7.94
N ALA A 78 -19.62 -5.77 -8.18
CA ALA A 78 -18.42 -6.44 -8.69
C ALA A 78 -18.03 -5.92 -10.09
N LYS A 79 -18.98 -5.83 -11.02
CA LYS A 79 -18.75 -5.26 -12.37
C LYS A 79 -18.29 -3.79 -12.31
N LYS A 80 -18.78 -3.02 -11.34
CA LYS A 80 -18.33 -1.64 -11.09
C LYS A 80 -16.90 -1.59 -10.56
N ALA A 81 -16.46 -2.59 -9.79
CA ALA A 81 -15.09 -2.70 -9.31
C ALA A 81 -14.12 -3.05 -10.44
N GLU A 82 -14.53 -3.94 -11.33
CA GLU A 82 -13.78 -4.27 -12.55
C GLU A 82 -13.59 -3.04 -13.44
N SER A 83 -14.64 -2.24 -13.66
CA SER A 83 -14.54 -1.04 -14.51
C SER A 83 -13.69 0.09 -13.90
N GLN A 84 -13.69 0.23 -12.57
CA GLN A 84 -12.82 1.18 -11.85
C GLN A 84 -11.33 0.81 -11.99
N THR A 85 -11.00 -0.48 -12.04
CA THR A 85 -9.63 -0.97 -12.28
C THR A 85 -9.12 -0.56 -13.65
N SER A 86 -9.95 -0.71 -14.69
CA SER A 86 -9.59 -0.32 -16.06
C SER A 86 -9.36 1.19 -16.22
N ALA A 87 -10.11 2.02 -15.48
CA ALA A 87 -9.99 3.49 -15.55
C ALA A 87 -8.77 4.05 -14.80
N LYS A 88 -8.25 3.35 -13.77
CA LYS A 88 -7.27 3.89 -12.81
C LYS A 88 -5.93 3.16 -12.80
N SER A 89 -5.56 2.51 -13.89
CA SER A 89 -4.23 1.89 -14.01
C SER A 89 -3.12 2.94 -13.96
N LEU A 90 -1.89 2.53 -13.57
CA LEU A 90 -0.71 3.41 -13.55
C LEU A 90 -0.45 4.11 -14.91
N LYS A 91 -0.98 3.56 -16.02
CA LYS A 91 -0.96 4.19 -17.34
C LYS A 91 -1.75 5.50 -17.40
N THR A 92 -2.82 5.66 -16.61
CA THR A 92 -3.63 6.88 -16.55
C THR A 92 -2.86 8.03 -15.88
N PHE A 93 -1.90 7.73 -15.00
CA PHE A 93 -1.07 8.75 -14.35
C PHE A 93 0.13 9.20 -15.21
N THR A 94 0.67 8.32 -16.05
CA THR A 94 1.78 8.66 -16.96
C THR A 94 1.39 9.59 -18.12
N GLY A 95 0.09 9.82 -18.34
CA GLY A 95 -0.44 10.72 -19.38
C GLY A 95 -0.91 12.09 -18.90
N ASN A 96 -1.23 12.25 -17.61
CA ASN A 96 -1.79 13.49 -17.06
C ASN A 96 -0.76 14.63 -16.90
N ALA A 97 0.54 14.33 -16.93
CA ALA A 97 1.59 15.33 -16.83
C ALA A 97 1.63 16.30 -18.04
N LYS A 98 1.15 15.89 -19.22
CA LYS A 98 1.06 16.77 -20.40
C LYS A 98 -0.14 17.72 -20.40
N GLN A 99 -1.15 17.47 -19.56
CA GLN A 99 -2.37 18.29 -19.51
C GLN A 99 -2.31 19.42 -18.48
N ALA A 100 -1.34 19.38 -17.55
CA ALA A 100 -1.15 20.40 -16.53
C ALA A 100 -0.17 21.54 -16.92
N GLY A 101 0.45 21.48 -18.11
CA GLY A 101 1.47 22.43 -18.56
C GLY A 101 1.12 23.23 -19.82
N GLY A 102 -0.16 23.32 -20.18
CA GLY A 102 -0.63 24.00 -21.39
C GLY A 102 -1.43 25.27 -21.11
N ARG A 103 -0.76 26.32 -20.65
CA ARG A 103 -1.10 27.73 -20.91
C ARG A 103 0.19 28.51 -21.09
#